data_AF-A0A2D7HQG7-F1
#
_entry.id   AF-A0A2D7HQG7-F1
#
_cell.length_a   1.000
_cell.length_b   1.000
_cell.length_c   1.000
_cell.angle_alpha   90.00
_cell.angle_beta   90.00
_cell.angle_gamma   90.00
#
_symmetry.space_group_name_H-M   'P 1'
#
loop_
_entity.id
_entity.type
_entity.pdbx_description
1 polymer ?
#
loop_
_entity_poly.entity_id
_entity_poly.type
_entity_poly.pdbx_seq_one_letter_code
_entity_poly.pdbx_strand_id
1 'polypeptide(L)'
;MKFFIIKFFLGLFGFIFLATSIVSITIITKTIYFSENNILEQLFTNSQICEDQNIDKNLEYCTEVVTTYWMILLTIISSILSFINLFPFFVMKKK
;
A
#
# COMPACT_ATOMS: atom_id res chain seq x y z
N MET A 1 -17.69 -5.73 -29.75
CA MET A 1 -18.22 -5.03 -28.56
C MET A 1 -17.74 -5.60 -27.23
N LYS A 2 -17.92 -6.91 -26.94
CA LYS A 2 -17.56 -7.51 -25.62
C LYS A 2 -16.13 -7.21 -25.14
N PHE A 3 -15.14 -7.25 -26.05
CA PHE A 3 -13.73 -7.00 -25.73
C PHE A 3 -13.44 -5.54 -25.30
N PHE A 4 -14.19 -4.58 -25.85
CA PHE A 4 -14.04 -3.16 -25.52
C PHE A 4 -14.59 -2.86 -24.12
N ILE A 5 -15.70 -3.50 -23.77
CA ILE A 5 -16.34 -3.38 -22.45
C ILE A 5 -15.41 -3.93 -21.36
N ILE A 6 -14.82 -5.12 -21.59
CA ILE A 6 -13.88 -5.74 -20.64
C ILE A 6 -12.65 -4.84 -20.43
N LYS A 7 -12.08 -4.28 -21.50
CA LYS A 7 -11.00 -3.30 -21.38
C LYS A 7 -11.46 -2.09 -20.56
N PHE A 8 -12.60 -1.48 -20.87
CA PHE A 8 -13.08 -0.31 -20.12
C PHE A 8 -13.19 -0.57 -18.61
N PHE A 9 -13.77 -1.70 -18.19
CA PHE A 9 -13.84 -2.07 -16.78
C PHE A 9 -12.48 -2.30 -16.15
N LEU A 10 -11.59 -3.07 -16.79
CA LEU A 10 -10.22 -3.29 -16.30
C LEU A 10 -9.47 -1.97 -16.11
N GLY A 11 -9.63 -1.04 -17.05
CA GLY A 11 -8.99 0.27 -16.98
C GLY A 11 -9.52 1.09 -15.80
N LEU A 12 -10.84 1.11 -15.63
CA LEU A 12 -11.49 1.82 -14.53
C LEU A 12 -11.05 1.27 -13.17
N PHE A 13 -10.99 -0.06 -13.00
CA PHE A 13 -10.43 -0.68 -11.80
C PHE A 13 -8.95 -0.35 -11.61
N GLY A 14 -8.14 -0.42 -12.68
CA GLY A 14 -6.72 -0.07 -12.63
C GLY A 14 -6.47 1.37 -12.16
N PHE A 15 -7.24 2.34 -12.67
CA PHE A 15 -7.15 3.74 -12.23
C PHE A 15 -7.59 3.94 -10.78
N ILE A 16 -8.62 3.22 -10.32
CA ILE A 16 -9.03 3.24 -8.91
C ILE A 16 -7.89 2.73 -8.01
N PHE A 17 -7.29 1.58 -8.35
CA PHE A 17 -6.16 1.03 -7.59
C PHE A 17 -4.91 1.92 -7.64
N LEU A 18 -4.71 2.64 -8.74
CA LEU A 18 -3.63 3.62 -8.86
C LEU A 18 -3.87 4.82 -7.94
N ALA A 19 -5.09 5.37 -7.92
CA ALA A 19 -5.44 6.48 -7.05
C ALA A 19 -5.33 6.10 -5.57
N THR A 20 -5.81 4.91 -5.18
CA THR A 20 -5.67 4.44 -3.80
C THR A 20 -4.20 4.24 -3.42
N SER A 21 -3.38 3.69 -4.31
CA SER A 21 -1.93 3.55 -4.09
C SER A 21 -1.25 4.91 -3.87
N ILE A 22 -1.56 5.92 -4.67
CA ILE A 22 -1.02 7.28 -4.50
C ILE A 22 -1.43 7.87 -3.15
N VAL A 23 -2.71 7.78 -2.79
CA VAL A 23 -3.21 8.28 -1.50
C VAL A 23 -2.49 7.57 -0.35
N SER A 24 -2.38 6.25 -0.39
CA SER A 24 -1.66 5.49 0.64
C SER A 24 -0.19 5.91 0.76
N ILE A 25 0.51 6.13 -0.36
CA ILE A 25 1.90 6.63 -0.35
C ILE A 25 1.98 8.00 0.31
N THR A 26 1.05 8.92 0.01
CA THR A 26 1.06 10.26 0.63
C THR A 26 0.84 10.19 2.15
N ILE A 27 -0.04 9.30 2.61
CA ILE A 27 -0.28 9.07 4.04
C ILE A 27 0.98 8.49 4.69
N ILE A 28 1.56 7.43 4.12
CA ILE A 28 2.78 6.79 4.63
C ILE A 28 3.94 7.80 4.72
N THR A 29 4.13 8.60 3.67
CA THR A 29 5.19 9.63 3.65
C THR A 29 4.96 10.65 4.75
N LYS A 30 3.72 11.08 4.98
CA LYS A 30 3.38 12.00 6.06
C LYS A 30 3.63 11.38 7.43
N THR A 31 3.23 10.12 7.65
CA THR A 31 3.45 9.41 8.91
C THR A 31 4.94 9.23 9.20
N ILE A 32 5.74 8.80 8.22
CA ILE A 32 7.18 8.63 8.39
C ILE A 32 7.88 9.98 8.64
N TYR A 33 7.50 11.03 7.91
CA TYR A 33 8.19 12.33 7.98
C TYR A 33 7.81 13.16 9.22
N PHE A 34 6.58 13.02 9.73
CA PHE A 34 6.13 13.71 10.94
C PHE A 34 6.27 12.89 12.22
N SER A 35 6.65 11.62 12.13
CA SER A 35 6.90 10.82 13.31
C SER A 35 8.17 11.29 14.00
N GLU A 36 8.04 11.75 15.25
CA GLU A 36 9.16 12.16 16.11
C GLU A 36 10.12 11.00 16.41
N ASN A 37 9.62 9.77 16.37
CA ASN A 37 10.40 8.55 16.52
C ASN A 37 10.70 8.01 15.13
N ASN A 38 11.94 7.69 14.78
CA ASN A 38 12.34 7.09 13.49
C ASN A 38 11.62 5.74 13.23
N ILE A 39 10.33 5.78 12.87
CA ILE A 39 9.48 4.60 12.65
C ILE A 39 10.07 3.72 11.55
N LEU A 40 10.75 4.32 10.58
CA LEU A 40 11.37 3.61 9.46
C LEU A 40 12.53 2.70 9.90
N GLU A 41 13.39 3.16 10.80
CA GLU A 41 14.50 2.38 11.35
C GLU A 41 13.97 1.23 12.22
N GLN A 42 12.90 1.50 12.97
CA GLN A 42 12.30 0.53 13.88
C GLN A 42 11.37 -0.48 13.20
N LEU A 43 10.76 -0.14 12.04
CA LEU A 43 10.05 -1.08 11.17
C LEU A 43 10.94 -2.26 10.74
N PHE A 44 12.24 -2.03 10.56
CA PHE A 44 13.19 -3.05 10.14
C PHE A 44 13.98 -3.68 11.30
N THR A 45 14.07 -3.00 12.45
CA THR A 45 14.94 -3.41 13.57
C THR A 45 14.16 -3.96 14.77
N ASN A 46 12.92 -3.51 15.01
CA ASN A 46 12.15 -3.77 16.22
C ASN A 46 10.92 -4.66 16.01
N SER A 47 10.84 -5.45 14.93
CA SER A 47 9.70 -6.36 14.70
C SER A 47 9.46 -7.33 15.87
N GLN A 48 10.47 -7.60 16.69
CA GLN A 48 10.41 -8.47 17.88
C GLN A 48 9.90 -7.76 19.15
N ILE A 49 9.95 -6.43 19.24
CA ILE A 49 9.56 -5.69 20.46
C ILE A 49 8.03 -5.73 20.68
N CYS A 50 7.26 -5.80 19.60
CA CYS A 50 5.79 -5.90 19.67
C CYS A 50 5.29 -7.36 19.77
N GLU A 51 6.19 -8.35 19.70
CA GLU A 51 5.86 -9.77 19.83
C GLU A 51 5.98 -10.25 21.29
N ASP A 52 6.82 -9.58 22.10
CA ASP A 52 6.98 -9.86 23.53
C ASP A 52 5.96 -9.11 24.40
N GLN A 53 5.34 -9.87 25.31
CA GLN A 53 4.09 -9.63 26.03
C GLN A 53 4.06 -8.44 27.03
N ASN A 54 4.94 -7.45 26.94
CA ASN A 54 4.92 -6.24 27.79
C ASN A 54 4.16 -5.09 27.12
N ILE A 55 2.86 -5.30 26.95
CA ILE A 55 1.97 -4.52 26.10
C ILE A 55 1.58 -3.16 26.70
N ASP A 56 1.64 -2.98 28.02
CA ASP A 56 0.95 -1.87 28.69
C ASP A 56 1.62 -0.48 28.60
N LYS A 57 2.89 -0.36 28.21
CA LYS A 57 3.57 0.95 28.12
C LYS A 57 3.77 1.48 26.71
N ASN A 58 3.69 0.64 25.68
CA ASN A 58 3.99 1.00 24.29
C ASN A 58 2.93 0.52 23.27
N LEU A 59 1.71 0.20 23.72
CA LEU A 59 0.62 -0.27 22.86
C LEU A 59 0.33 0.68 21.69
N GLU A 60 0.24 1.98 21.95
CA GLU A 60 -0.04 3.00 20.94
C GLU A 60 1.05 3.04 19.87
N TYR A 61 2.32 2.97 20.29
CA TYR A 61 3.48 2.93 19.42
C TYR A 61 3.55 1.65 18.57
N CYS A 62 3.33 0.47 19.18
CA CYS A 62 3.29 -0.79 18.44
C CYS A 62 2.13 -0.82 17.44
N THR A 63 0.99 -0.25 17.81
CA THR A 63 -0.16 -0.14 16.91
C THR A 63 0.20 0.73 15.70
N GLU A 64 0.90 1.84 15.91
CA GLU A 64 1.34 2.73 14.82
C GLU A 64 2.34 2.03 13.87
N VAL A 65 3.31 1.30 14.39
CA VAL A 65 4.28 0.53 13.60
C VAL A 65 3.59 -0.57 12.78
N VAL A 66 2.75 -1.38 13.43
CA VAL A 66 2.01 -2.46 12.75
C VAL A 66 1.06 -1.90 11.69
N THR A 67 0.37 -0.80 11.99
CA THR A 67 -0.54 -0.14 11.03
C THR A 67 0.23 0.39 9.82
N THR A 68 1.40 0.99 10.05
CA THR A 68 2.28 1.49 8.99
C THR A 68 2.78 0.34 8.11
N TYR A 69 3.18 -0.79 8.71
CA TYR A 69 3.56 -2.00 7.97
C TYR A 69 2.43 -2.51 7.08
N TRP A 70 1.22 -2.65 7.60
CA TRP A 70 0.06 -3.08 6.82
C TRP A 70 -0.30 -2.10 5.70
N MET A 71 -0.18 -0.78 5.94
CA MET A 71 -0.39 0.22 4.89
C MET A 71 0.64 0.10 3.76
N ILE A 72 1.91 -0.15 4.09
CA ILE A 72 2.96 -0.40 3.07
C ILE A 72 2.60 -1.63 2.24
N LEU A 73 2.23 -2.73 2.90
CA LEU A 73 1.85 -3.98 2.22
C LEU A 73 0.62 -3.79 1.31
N LEU A 74 -0.42 -3.10 1.80
CA LEU A 74 -1.60 -2.73 1.00
C LEU A 74 -1.24 -1.88 -0.22
N THR A 75 -0.28 -0.97 -0.06
CA THR A 75 0.20 -0.10 -1.14
C THR A 75 0.88 -0.91 -2.23
N ILE A 76 1.74 -1.87 -1.85
CA ILE A 76 2.43 -2.76 -2.79
C ILE A 76 1.42 -3.60 -3.57
N ILE A 77 0.47 -4.25 -2.87
CA ILE A 77 -0.56 -5.07 -3.51
C ILE A 77 -1.43 -4.23 -4.46
N SER A 78 -1.84 -3.03 -4.03
CA SER A 78 -2.65 -2.12 -4.86
C SER A 78 -1.90 -1.68 -6.12
N SER A 79 -0.59 -1.44 -6.01
CA SER A 79 0.26 -1.09 -7.15
C SER A 79 0.39 -2.24 -8.14
N ILE A 80 0.58 -3.48 -7.66
CA ILE A 80 0.63 -4.68 -8.50
C ILE A 80 -0.71 -4.89 -9.22
N LEU A 81 -1.84 -4.77 -8.51
CA LEU A 81 -3.18 -4.90 -9.09
C LEU A 81 -3.46 -3.81 -10.13
N SER A 82 -3.03 -2.58 -9.86
CA SER A 82 -3.10 -1.47 -10.82
C SER A 82 -2.32 -1.82 -12.10
N PHE A 83 -1.09 -2.30 -11.96
CA PHE A 83 -0.25 -2.68 -13.10
C PHE A 83 -0.88 -3.80 -13.92
N ILE A 84 -1.36 -4.87 -13.29
CA ILE A 84 -2.03 -6.01 -13.96
C ILE A 84 -3.28 -5.54 -14.71
N ASN A 85 -4.08 -4.66 -14.11
CA ASN A 85 -5.33 -4.17 -14.71
C ASN A 85 -5.09 -3.16 -15.85
N LEU A 86 -4.01 -2.39 -15.79
CA LEU A 86 -3.64 -1.43 -16.83
C LEU A 86 -2.80 -2.07 -17.95
N PHE A 87 -2.10 -3.18 -17.70
CA PHE A 87 -1.27 -3.86 -18.69
C PHE A 87 -1.98 -4.20 -20.02
N PRO A 88 -3.25 -4.68 -20.03
CA PRO A 88 -4.01 -4.94 -21.25
C PRO A 88 -4.32 -3.68 -22.09
N PHE A 89 -4.24 -2.48 -21.51
CA PHE A 89 -4.36 -1.23 -22.26
C PHE A 89 -3.11 -0.93 -23.08
N PHE A 90 -1.94 -1.17 -22.50
CA PHE A 90 -0.66 -0.80 -23.10
C PHE A 90 -0.12 -1.87 -24.07
N VAL A 91 -0.30 -3.16 -23.75
CA VAL A 91 0.38 -4.25 -24.48
C VAL A 91 -0.52 -4.92 -25.51
N MET A 92 -1.83 -4.88 -25.34
CA MET A 92 -2.76 -5.60 -26.21
C MET A 92 -3.00 -4.79 -27.50
N LYS A 93 -2.02 -4.82 -28.41
CA LYS A 93 -2.09 -4.27 -29.77
C LYS A 93 -3.31 -4.83 -30.49
N LYS A 94 -4.05 -3.95 -31.17
CA LYS A 94 -5.14 -4.32 -32.10
C LYS A 94 -4.54 -5.23 -33.17
N LYS A 95 -4.85 -6.53 -33.13
CA LYS A 95 -4.95 -7.37 -34.31
C LYS A 95 -6.43 -7.58 -34.58
#